data_AF-A0A7D4C0H1-F1
#
_entry.id   AF-A0A7D4C0H1-F1
#
_cell.length_a   1.000
_cell.length_b   1.000
_cell.length_c   1.000
_cell.angle_alpha   90.00
_cell.angle_beta   90.00
_cell.angle_gamma   90.00
#
_symmetry.space_group_name_H-M   'P 1'
#
loop_
_entity.id
_entity.type
_entity.pdbx_description
1 polymer ?
#
loop_
_entity_poly.entity_id
_entity_poly.type
_entity_poly.pdbx_seq_one_letter_code
_entity_poly.pdbx_strand_id
1 'polypeptide(L)'
;MAATPLKLGSYAGLTLALFGLASYRFYERQGPQNPPSKEQILVGSIAQGLSQAHYQPQRLDDNFSWRVYELALKRLDYRRKFLLQADVAQLAKYQFDIDDETKRGTREFLDLGTTLMTERTQQVQALVTELLAQPFTFDADETIQTDYEKTAFPASVADRREQWRKQLKYETLARVAELLDEQDKRRDRVRLASLRHEPLPAAPAERTVAQFEVEARQRVRTYYKEQFANQPDADELLARYANVIANTYDPHTDYLAPQRKEDFDFQLTGRMDGIGAQLHERDGLIYIEDIVPGSASYRQGELKKGDAILRVAQGAAEPVSIEGWHANKAVTLIRGKKGTEVRLTVKRADGSTKVIPIVRDVVLNEATYAQSAVINDPSGLKIGYLRLPVFYADFKDEGGARRLRT
;
A
#
# COMPACT_ATOMS: atom_id res chain seq x y z
N MET A 1 -74.03 47.31 -0.62
CA MET A 1 -72.68 47.72 -0.19
C MET A 1 -71.70 46.73 -0.79
N ALA A 2 -70.67 47.22 -1.48
CA ALA A 2 -69.87 46.46 -2.43
C ALA A 2 -68.98 45.40 -1.77
N ALA A 3 -69.03 44.16 -2.27
CA ALA A 3 -68.05 43.12 -1.96
C ALA A 3 -66.82 43.30 -2.86
N THR A 4 -65.67 43.54 -2.25
CA THR A 4 -64.35 43.65 -2.91
C THR A 4 -63.97 42.34 -3.62
N PRO A 5 -63.51 42.38 -4.90
CA PRO A 5 -63.00 41.18 -5.56
C PRO A 5 -61.66 40.76 -4.93
N LEU A 6 -61.60 39.50 -4.49
CA LEU A 6 -60.41 38.85 -3.95
C LEU A 6 -59.30 38.86 -5.02
N LYS A 7 -58.13 39.44 -4.69
CA LYS A 7 -56.95 39.46 -5.57
C LYS A 7 -56.35 38.05 -5.70
N LEU A 8 -56.95 37.20 -6.55
CA LEU A 8 -56.42 35.86 -6.86
C LEU A 8 -55.05 35.92 -7.57
N GLY A 9 -54.79 36.99 -8.34
CA GLY A 9 -53.56 37.14 -9.11
C GLY A 9 -52.28 37.31 -8.27
N SER A 10 -52.37 37.88 -7.07
CA SER A 10 -51.20 38.12 -6.21
C SER A 10 -50.70 36.85 -5.51
N TYR A 11 -51.57 35.84 -5.30
CA TYR A 11 -51.16 34.58 -4.68
C TYR A 11 -50.53 33.61 -5.68
N ALA A 12 -50.98 33.60 -6.94
CA ALA A 12 -50.39 32.78 -8.00
C ALA A 12 -48.95 33.18 -8.34
N GLY A 13 -48.65 34.48 -8.33
CA GLY A 13 -47.28 34.97 -8.52
C GLY A 13 -46.35 34.62 -7.34
N LEU A 14 -46.86 34.63 -6.12
CA LEU A 14 -46.11 34.32 -4.90
C LEU A 14 -45.83 32.82 -4.76
N THR A 15 -46.78 31.96 -5.17
CA THR A 15 -46.56 30.50 -5.20
C THR A 15 -45.61 30.10 -6.33
N LEU A 16 -45.70 30.69 -7.52
CA LEU A 16 -44.73 30.46 -8.60
C LEU A 16 -43.32 30.97 -8.25
N ALA A 17 -43.22 32.11 -7.55
CA ALA A 17 -41.94 32.61 -7.06
C ALA A 17 -41.36 31.72 -5.95
N LEU A 18 -42.19 31.21 -5.03
CA LEU A 18 -41.76 30.26 -3.99
C LEU A 18 -41.34 28.91 -4.57
N PHE A 19 -42.07 28.38 -5.57
CA PHE A 19 -41.66 27.18 -6.30
C PHE A 19 -40.41 27.42 -7.14
N GLY A 20 -40.27 28.60 -7.76
CA GLY A 20 -39.08 29.00 -8.49
C GLY A 20 -37.85 29.15 -7.59
N LEU A 21 -37.98 29.77 -6.42
CA LEU A 21 -36.91 29.89 -5.42
C LEU A 21 -36.58 28.57 -4.72
N ALA A 22 -37.59 27.73 -4.44
CA ALA A 22 -37.38 26.40 -3.91
C ALA A 22 -36.71 25.49 -4.94
N SER A 23 -37.14 25.55 -6.21
CA SER A 23 -36.53 24.80 -7.32
C SER A 23 -35.14 25.32 -7.67
N TYR A 24 -34.89 26.63 -7.58
CA TYR A 24 -33.56 27.22 -7.77
C TYR A 24 -32.61 26.86 -6.63
N ARG A 25 -33.06 26.92 -5.36
CA ARG A 25 -32.26 26.45 -4.21
C ARG A 25 -32.04 24.94 -4.22
N PHE A 26 -32.99 24.16 -4.75
CA PHE A 26 -32.83 22.72 -4.95
C PHE A 26 -31.84 22.42 -6.09
N TYR A 27 -31.87 23.22 -7.16
CA TYR A 27 -30.94 23.14 -8.28
C TYR A 27 -29.52 23.63 -7.92
N GLU A 28 -29.37 24.69 -7.12
CA GLU A 28 -28.08 25.10 -6.54
C GLU A 28 -27.54 24.08 -5.55
N ARG A 29 -28.40 23.40 -4.77
CA ARG A 29 -27.99 22.32 -3.86
C ARG A 29 -27.56 21.05 -4.58
N GLN A 30 -28.14 20.76 -5.75
CA GLN A 30 -27.89 19.49 -6.46
C GLN A 30 -26.97 19.63 -7.69
N GLY A 31 -26.74 20.84 -8.20
CA GLY A 31 -25.91 21.10 -9.39
C GLY A 31 -26.35 20.30 -10.63
N PRO A 32 -25.77 20.53 -11.82
CA PRO A 32 -25.79 19.51 -12.85
C PRO A 32 -25.10 18.27 -12.27
N GLN A 33 -25.85 17.18 -12.08
CA GLN A 33 -25.31 15.90 -11.64
C GLN A 33 -24.29 15.45 -12.68
N ASN A 34 -23.01 15.67 -12.40
CA ASN A 34 -21.95 14.99 -13.12
C ASN A 34 -22.21 13.48 -12.99
N PRO A 35 -22.04 12.69 -14.05
CA PRO A 35 -22.16 11.25 -13.95
C PRO A 35 -21.25 10.77 -12.81
N PRO A 36 -21.71 9.80 -12.00
CA PRO A 36 -20.97 9.39 -10.83
C PRO A 36 -19.57 8.96 -11.25
N SER A 37 -18.56 9.42 -10.51
CA SER A 37 -17.17 9.10 -10.84
C SER A 37 -16.95 7.59 -10.74
N LYS A 38 -15.92 7.06 -11.43
CA LYS A 38 -15.56 5.63 -11.39
C LYS A 38 -15.45 5.12 -9.94
N GLU A 39 -15.00 6.00 -9.06
CA GLU A 39 -14.79 5.75 -7.64
C GLU A 39 -16.12 5.68 -6.85
N GLN A 40 -17.09 6.53 -7.17
CA GLN A 40 -18.43 6.51 -6.57
C GLN A 40 -19.20 5.24 -6.95
N ILE A 41 -19.09 4.84 -8.22
CA ILE A 41 -19.68 3.59 -8.71
C ILE A 41 -19.09 2.40 -7.95
N LEU A 42 -17.77 2.41 -7.69
CA LEU A 42 -17.10 1.30 -7.03
C LEU A 42 -17.62 1.05 -5.60
N VAL A 43 -17.60 2.08 -4.75
CA VAL A 43 -17.97 1.93 -3.33
C VAL A 43 -19.43 1.53 -3.17
N GLY A 44 -20.33 2.19 -3.92
CA GLY A 44 -21.75 1.85 -3.94
C GLY A 44 -22.00 0.41 -4.43
N SER A 45 -21.31 -0.02 -5.50
CA SER A 45 -21.45 -1.38 -6.05
C SER A 45 -20.97 -2.45 -5.08
N ILE A 46 -19.88 -2.20 -4.35
CA ILE A 46 -19.38 -3.13 -3.33
C ILE A 46 -20.41 -3.28 -2.21
N ALA A 47 -20.88 -2.18 -1.62
CA ALA A 47 -21.82 -2.23 -0.52
C ALA A 47 -23.15 -2.87 -0.92
N GLN A 48 -23.66 -2.55 -2.13
CA GLN A 48 -24.87 -3.17 -2.66
C GLN A 48 -24.67 -4.67 -2.92
N GLY A 49 -23.57 -5.06 -3.56
CA GLY A 49 -23.25 -6.46 -3.85
C GLY A 49 -23.14 -7.28 -2.56
N LEU A 50 -22.45 -6.76 -1.55
CA LEU A 50 -22.33 -7.41 -0.24
C LEU A 50 -23.67 -7.47 0.49
N SER A 51 -24.49 -6.42 0.42
CA SER A 51 -25.83 -6.44 1.04
C SER A 51 -26.76 -7.51 0.45
N GLN A 52 -26.55 -7.90 -0.82
CA GLN A 52 -27.41 -8.86 -1.52
C GLN A 52 -26.86 -10.29 -1.56
N ALA A 53 -25.55 -10.45 -1.72
CA ALA A 53 -24.92 -11.73 -2.01
C ALA A 53 -23.99 -12.25 -0.90
N HIS A 54 -23.67 -11.42 0.10
CA HIS A 54 -22.84 -11.86 1.22
C HIS A 54 -23.56 -12.93 2.04
N TYR A 55 -22.81 -13.91 2.57
CA TYR A 55 -23.38 -14.99 3.38
C TYR A 55 -24.11 -14.47 4.63
N GLN A 56 -23.57 -13.41 5.23
CA GLN A 56 -24.16 -12.69 6.34
C GLN A 56 -24.38 -11.22 5.95
N PRO A 57 -25.44 -10.91 5.19
CA PRO A 57 -25.68 -9.56 4.71
C PRO A 57 -25.94 -8.62 5.89
N GLN A 58 -25.41 -7.41 5.79
CA GLN A 58 -25.54 -6.39 6.82
C GLN A 58 -26.58 -5.36 6.40
N ARG A 59 -27.26 -4.77 7.38
CA ARG A 59 -28.10 -3.59 7.14
C ARG A 59 -27.19 -2.37 7.02
N LEU A 60 -27.42 -1.55 6.00
CA LEU A 60 -26.76 -0.26 5.85
C LEU A 60 -27.54 0.78 6.68
N ASP A 61 -27.17 0.91 7.94
CA ASP A 61 -27.73 1.83 8.93
C ASP A 61 -26.63 2.48 9.80
N ASP A 62 -27.00 3.33 10.74
CA ASP A 62 -26.07 4.06 11.64
C ASP A 62 -25.10 3.13 12.38
N ASN A 63 -25.50 1.89 12.70
CA ASN A 63 -24.61 0.93 13.35
C ASN A 63 -23.57 0.37 12.38
N PHE A 64 -23.92 0.18 11.11
CA PHE A 64 -22.94 -0.08 10.06
C PHE A 64 -21.98 1.10 9.90
N SER A 65 -22.50 2.33 9.80
CA SER A 65 -21.69 3.56 9.71
C SER A 65 -20.67 3.68 10.82
N TRP A 66 -21.10 3.45 12.07
CA TRP A 66 -20.22 3.54 13.23
C TRP A 66 -19.07 2.54 13.17
N ARG A 67 -19.34 1.28 12.78
CA ARG A 67 -18.28 0.26 12.63
C ARG A 67 -17.32 0.59 11.50
N VAL A 68 -17.82 1.09 10.36
CA VAL A 68 -16.98 1.54 9.25
C VAL A 68 -16.12 2.72 9.69
N TYR A 69 -16.69 3.69 10.41
CA TYR A 69 -15.96 4.84 10.95
C TYR A 69 -14.84 4.40 11.91
N GLU A 70 -15.13 3.53 12.87
CA GLU A 70 -14.12 3.05 13.83
C GLU A 70 -12.97 2.34 13.12
N LEU A 71 -13.28 1.43 12.19
CA LEU A 71 -12.27 0.70 11.44
C LEU A 71 -11.48 1.63 10.50
N ALA A 72 -12.15 2.58 9.86
CA ALA A 72 -11.50 3.57 9.01
C ALA A 72 -10.54 4.44 9.82
N LEU A 73 -10.98 5.02 10.94
CA LEU A 73 -10.15 5.85 11.80
C LEU A 73 -8.94 5.07 12.33
N LYS A 74 -9.16 3.81 12.74
CA LYS A 74 -8.08 2.90 13.16
C LYS A 74 -7.07 2.67 12.05
N ARG A 75 -7.50 2.50 10.80
CA ARG A 75 -6.59 2.26 9.66
C ARG A 75 -5.95 3.54 9.11
N LEU A 76 -6.61 4.69 9.29
CA LEU A 76 -6.13 5.99 8.85
C LEU A 76 -4.88 6.42 9.64
N ASP A 77 -4.89 6.22 10.96
CA ASP A 77 -3.75 6.49 11.84
C ASP A 77 -3.71 5.52 13.03
N TYR A 78 -3.36 4.26 12.76
CA TYR A 78 -3.31 3.19 13.78
C TYR A 78 -2.40 3.52 14.97
N ARG A 79 -1.27 4.19 14.68
CA ARG A 79 -0.29 4.56 15.72
C ARG A 79 -0.66 5.86 16.44
N ARG A 80 -1.69 6.57 15.96
CA ARG A 80 -2.19 7.84 16.51
C ARG A 80 -1.09 8.90 16.59
N LYS A 81 -0.25 8.98 15.55
CA LYS A 81 0.94 9.86 15.51
C LYS A 81 0.79 11.07 14.58
N PHE A 82 -0.21 11.04 13.70
CA PHE A 82 -0.42 12.06 12.68
C PHE A 82 -1.57 12.97 13.07
N LEU A 83 -2.75 12.40 13.27
CA LEU A 83 -3.98 13.14 13.53
C LEU A 83 -3.99 13.73 14.95
N LEU A 84 -4.54 14.93 15.07
CA LEU A 84 -4.84 15.56 16.35
C LEU A 84 -6.26 15.20 16.81
N GLN A 85 -6.56 15.37 18.09
CA GLN A 85 -7.93 15.20 18.61
C GLN A 85 -8.94 16.10 17.87
N ALA A 86 -8.55 17.31 17.47
CA ALA A 86 -9.38 18.19 16.66
C ALA A 86 -9.68 17.66 15.25
N ASP A 87 -8.76 16.88 14.67
CA ASP A 87 -8.97 16.22 13.37
C ASP A 87 -9.96 15.07 13.51
N VAL A 88 -9.78 14.26 14.57
CA VAL A 88 -10.70 13.15 14.90
C VAL A 88 -12.11 13.67 15.18
N ALA A 89 -12.25 14.81 15.87
CA ALA A 89 -13.54 15.44 16.12
C ALA A 89 -14.23 15.92 14.83
N GLN A 90 -13.46 16.34 13.82
CA GLN A 90 -14.04 16.67 12.50
C GLN A 90 -14.52 15.42 11.77
N LEU A 91 -13.73 14.34 11.79
CA LEU A 91 -14.10 13.05 11.19
C LEU A 91 -15.31 12.42 11.89
N ALA A 92 -15.43 12.59 13.22
CA ALA A 92 -16.53 12.04 14.01
C ALA A 92 -17.92 12.56 13.60
N LYS A 93 -17.99 13.68 12.84
CA LYS A 93 -19.24 14.16 12.27
C LYS A 93 -19.90 13.16 11.32
N TYR A 94 -19.10 12.29 10.70
CA TYR A 94 -19.56 11.28 9.75
C TYR A 94 -19.82 9.91 10.39
N GLN A 95 -19.63 9.76 11.71
CA GLN A 95 -19.66 8.44 12.36
C GLN A 95 -20.98 7.68 12.19
N PHE A 96 -22.07 8.38 11.84
CA PHE A 96 -23.38 7.78 11.56
C PHE A 96 -23.86 8.01 10.11
N ASP A 97 -23.09 8.70 9.26
CA ASP A 97 -23.53 9.13 7.93
C ASP A 97 -22.91 8.31 6.78
N ILE A 98 -21.96 7.40 7.05
CA ILE A 98 -21.21 6.66 6.01
C ILE A 98 -22.09 5.70 5.19
N ASP A 99 -23.09 5.07 5.80
CA ASP A 99 -24.08 4.24 5.12
C ASP A 99 -24.88 5.06 4.10
N ASP A 100 -25.22 6.28 4.50
CA ASP A 100 -25.93 7.27 3.73
C ASP A 100 -25.08 7.81 2.59
N GLU A 101 -23.80 8.10 2.84
CA GLU A 101 -22.80 8.38 1.80
C GLU A 101 -22.73 7.23 0.79
N THR A 102 -22.65 6.00 1.29
CA THR A 102 -22.54 4.79 0.46
C THR A 102 -23.76 4.61 -0.46
N LYS A 103 -24.97 4.86 0.06
CA LYS A 103 -26.22 4.82 -0.72
C LYS A 103 -26.28 5.91 -1.78
N ARG A 104 -25.80 7.13 -1.45
CA ARG A 104 -25.76 8.27 -2.37
C ARG A 104 -24.59 8.20 -3.36
N GLY A 105 -23.62 7.33 -3.12
CA GLY A 105 -22.35 7.31 -3.86
C GLY A 105 -21.47 8.53 -3.55
N THR A 106 -21.61 9.16 -2.39
CA THR A 106 -20.68 10.21 -1.92
C THR A 106 -19.58 9.60 -1.06
N ARG A 107 -18.54 10.38 -0.74
CA ARG A 107 -17.35 9.91 -0.02
C ARG A 107 -16.70 10.99 0.84
N GLU A 108 -17.52 11.84 1.46
CA GLU A 108 -17.09 13.04 2.16
C GLU A 108 -16.16 12.69 3.33
N PHE A 109 -16.44 11.60 4.05
CA PHE A 109 -15.55 11.07 5.06
C PHE A 109 -14.16 10.69 4.51
N LEU A 110 -14.10 9.99 3.37
CA LEU A 110 -12.83 9.59 2.73
C LEU A 110 -12.05 10.83 2.27
N ASP A 111 -12.72 11.79 1.65
CA ASP A 111 -12.09 12.99 1.10
C ASP A 111 -11.53 13.88 2.24
N LEU A 112 -12.28 14.05 3.33
CA LEU A 112 -11.80 14.74 4.52
C LEU A 112 -10.62 14.00 5.18
N GLY A 113 -10.73 12.68 5.37
CA GLY A 113 -9.66 11.87 5.96
C GLY A 113 -8.38 11.93 5.14
N THR A 114 -8.49 11.85 3.81
CA THR A 114 -7.37 12.00 2.87
C THR A 114 -6.73 13.38 3.00
N THR A 115 -7.54 14.45 2.96
CA THR A 115 -7.06 15.84 3.07
C THR A 115 -6.28 16.07 4.37
N LEU A 116 -6.86 15.65 5.49
CA LEU A 116 -6.22 15.77 6.81
C LEU A 116 -4.91 14.98 6.86
N MET A 117 -4.89 13.74 6.36
CA MET A 117 -3.66 12.94 6.35
C MET A 117 -2.58 13.51 5.45
N THR A 118 -2.92 14.04 4.27
CA THR A 118 -1.94 14.72 3.42
C THR A 118 -1.31 15.90 4.14
N GLU A 119 -2.12 16.75 4.78
CA GLU A 119 -1.63 17.89 5.56
C GLU A 119 -0.76 17.44 6.75
N ARG A 120 -1.24 16.45 7.53
CA ARG A 120 -0.51 15.95 8.72
C ARG A 120 0.78 15.27 8.34
N THR A 121 0.83 14.52 7.23
CA THR A 121 2.06 13.90 6.74
C THR A 121 3.10 14.94 6.38
N GLN A 122 2.74 16.03 5.68
CA GLN A 122 3.69 17.10 5.36
C GLN A 122 4.24 17.78 6.63
N GLN A 123 3.36 18.08 7.59
CA GLN A 123 3.77 18.68 8.88
C GLN A 123 4.68 17.76 9.69
N VAL A 124 4.34 16.47 9.75
CA VAL A 124 5.13 15.47 10.48
C VAL A 124 6.46 15.21 9.78
N GLN A 125 6.51 15.19 8.45
CA GLN A 125 7.76 15.05 7.69
C GLN A 125 8.73 16.20 8.00
N ALA A 126 8.23 17.44 8.03
CA ALA A 126 9.04 18.60 8.41
C ALA A 126 9.54 18.48 9.86
N LEU A 127 8.65 18.09 10.78
CA LEU A 127 8.98 17.88 12.19
C LEU A 127 10.03 16.79 12.40
N VAL A 128 9.89 15.63 11.76
CA VAL A 128 10.86 14.52 11.86
C VAL A 128 12.22 14.96 11.31
N THR A 129 12.23 15.68 10.20
CA THR A 129 13.46 16.26 9.62
C THR A 129 14.16 17.20 10.61
N GLU A 130 13.40 18.09 11.25
CA GLU A 130 13.89 19.02 12.26
C GLU A 130 14.46 18.29 13.49
N LEU A 131 13.70 17.33 14.06
CA LEU A 131 14.09 16.60 15.26
C LEU A 131 15.36 15.75 15.02
N LEU A 132 15.47 15.09 13.87
CA LEU A 132 16.64 14.27 13.51
C LEU A 132 17.86 15.09 13.07
N ALA A 133 17.73 16.42 12.91
CA ALA A 133 18.90 17.28 12.69
C ALA A 133 19.73 17.44 13.96
N GLN A 134 19.10 17.36 15.13
CA GLN A 134 19.73 17.51 16.43
C GLN A 134 20.17 16.16 17.02
N PRO A 135 21.28 16.11 17.77
CA PRO A 135 21.70 14.90 18.46
C PRO A 135 20.75 14.56 19.61
N PHE A 136 20.53 13.27 19.85
CA PHE A 136 19.86 12.81 21.07
C PHE A 136 20.86 12.50 22.18
N THR A 137 20.49 12.83 23.42
CA THR A 137 21.16 12.36 24.63
C THR A 137 20.32 11.28 25.30
N PHE A 138 20.97 10.35 26.01
CA PHE A 138 20.32 9.17 26.62
C PHE A 138 20.52 9.12 28.14
N ASP A 139 20.62 10.29 28.76
CA ASP A 139 20.90 10.53 30.18
C ASP A 139 19.64 10.73 31.04
N ALA A 140 18.51 11.07 30.41
CA ALA A 140 17.22 11.24 31.08
C ALA A 140 16.39 9.94 31.08
N ASP A 141 15.75 9.65 32.22
CA ASP A 141 14.75 8.60 32.36
C ASP A 141 13.44 9.01 31.69
N GLU A 142 13.12 8.36 30.57
CA GLU A 142 11.92 8.65 29.78
C GLU A 142 11.20 7.36 29.40
N THR A 143 9.86 7.42 29.34
CA THR A 143 9.02 6.27 28.97
C THR A 143 8.29 6.53 27.66
N ILE A 144 8.08 5.46 26.89
CA ILE A 144 7.21 5.45 25.72
C ILE A 144 6.12 4.38 25.85
N GLN A 145 4.94 4.66 25.31
CA GLN A 145 3.90 3.67 25.15
C GLN A 145 4.12 2.95 23.81
N THR A 146 4.42 1.65 23.87
CA THR A 146 4.60 0.80 22.68
C THR A 146 3.29 0.12 22.24
N ASP A 147 2.31 0.05 23.12
CA ASP A 147 0.94 -0.40 22.81
C ASP A 147 0.10 0.78 22.28
N TYR A 148 0.04 0.88 20.96
CA TYR A 148 -0.65 1.98 20.28
C TYR A 148 -2.16 2.00 20.55
N GLU A 149 -2.78 0.85 20.87
CA GLU A 149 -4.22 0.80 21.16
C GLU A 149 -4.55 1.55 22.45
N LYS A 150 -3.59 1.65 23.38
CA LYS A 150 -3.71 2.41 24.63
C LYS A 150 -3.29 3.88 24.53
N THR A 151 -2.82 4.32 23.37
CA THR A 151 -2.32 5.69 23.16
C THR A 151 -3.48 6.61 22.79
N ALA A 152 -3.62 7.80 23.36
CA ALA A 152 -4.60 8.78 22.87
C ALA A 152 -4.04 9.56 21.67
N PHE A 153 -4.91 10.00 20.76
CA PHE A 153 -4.51 10.99 19.75
C PHE A 153 -3.94 12.24 20.46
N PRO A 154 -2.86 12.86 19.95
CA PRO A 154 -2.31 14.08 20.50
C PRO A 154 -3.37 15.19 20.61
N ALA A 155 -3.46 15.83 21.77
CA ALA A 155 -4.41 16.92 21.98
C ALA A 155 -3.99 18.18 21.21
N SER A 156 -2.68 18.42 21.09
CA SER A 156 -2.10 19.59 20.42
C SER A 156 -0.90 19.24 19.53
N VAL A 157 -0.47 20.23 18.74
CA VAL A 157 0.78 20.15 17.95
C VAL A 157 2.00 19.94 18.86
N ALA A 158 2.01 20.54 20.06
CA ALA A 158 3.09 20.37 21.02
C ALA A 158 3.15 18.93 21.56
N ASP A 159 1.99 18.34 21.89
CA ASP A 159 1.93 16.95 22.33
C ASP A 159 2.39 15.99 21.22
N ARG A 160 1.99 16.25 19.97
CA ARG A 160 2.44 15.46 18.82
C ARG A 160 3.96 15.56 18.65
N ARG A 161 4.53 16.76 18.78
CA ARG A 161 5.99 16.98 18.73
C ARG A 161 6.71 16.16 19.80
N GLU A 162 6.23 16.21 21.04
CA GLU A 162 6.86 15.47 22.13
C GLU A 162 6.75 13.95 21.94
N GLN A 163 5.59 13.47 21.48
CA GLN A 163 5.40 12.06 21.13
C GLN A 163 6.33 11.58 20.01
N TRP A 164 6.59 12.41 19.00
CA TRP A 164 7.54 12.11 17.92
C TRP A 164 8.99 12.17 18.41
N ARG A 165 9.37 13.18 19.21
CA ARG A 165 10.72 13.28 19.78
C ARG A 165 11.07 12.03 20.58
N LYS A 166 10.18 11.59 21.48
CA LYS A 166 10.37 10.35 22.27
C LYS A 166 10.52 9.12 21.38
N GLN A 167 9.68 8.99 20.36
CA GLN A 167 9.74 7.87 19.42
C GLN A 167 11.07 7.84 18.66
N LEU A 168 11.48 8.96 18.08
CA LEU A 168 12.73 9.07 17.32
C LEU A 168 13.96 8.86 18.20
N LYS A 169 13.94 9.36 19.44
CA LYS A 169 14.99 9.11 20.44
C LYS A 169 15.08 7.62 20.78
N TYR A 170 13.96 6.97 21.07
CA TYR A 170 13.92 5.53 21.34
C TYR A 170 14.42 4.71 20.14
N GLU A 171 13.97 5.05 18.94
CA GLU A 171 14.42 4.37 17.73
C GLU A 171 15.92 4.54 17.53
N THR A 172 16.46 5.74 17.70
CA THR A 172 17.91 6.01 17.62
C THR A 172 18.67 5.23 18.69
N LEU A 173 18.19 5.22 19.94
CA LEU A 173 18.79 4.46 21.04
C LEU A 173 18.87 2.96 20.72
N ALA A 174 17.80 2.38 20.17
CA ALA A 174 17.79 0.97 19.79
C ALA A 174 18.90 0.64 18.78
N ARG A 175 19.11 1.50 17.77
CA ARG A 175 20.20 1.29 16.79
C ARG A 175 21.58 1.53 17.41
N VAL A 176 21.71 2.47 18.35
CA VAL A 176 22.96 2.66 19.10
C VAL A 176 23.31 1.39 19.90
N ALA A 177 22.32 0.79 20.57
CA ALA A 177 22.51 -0.46 21.31
C ALA A 177 22.94 -1.61 20.38
N GLU A 178 22.31 -1.75 19.21
CA GLU A 178 22.73 -2.73 18.20
C GLU A 178 24.19 -2.53 17.76
N LEU A 179 24.60 -1.30 17.50
CA LEU A 179 25.98 -0.97 17.08
C LEU A 179 27.01 -1.23 18.18
N LEU A 180 26.64 -1.00 19.45
CA LEU A 180 27.46 -1.33 20.62
C LEU A 180 27.62 -2.85 20.75
N ASP A 181 26.53 -3.61 20.67
CA ASP A 181 26.55 -5.07 20.69
C ASP A 181 27.41 -5.66 19.57
N GLU A 182 27.34 -5.09 18.37
CA GLU A 182 28.20 -5.49 17.25
C GLU A 182 29.68 -5.21 17.54
N GLN A 183 30.01 -4.07 18.16
CA GLN A 183 31.37 -3.74 18.57
C GLN A 183 31.89 -4.70 19.64
N ASP A 184 31.08 -5.00 20.67
CA ASP A 184 31.44 -5.94 21.73
C ASP A 184 31.65 -7.35 21.19
N LYS A 185 30.76 -7.83 20.31
CA LYS A 185 30.93 -9.13 19.62
C LYS A 185 32.21 -9.18 18.79
N ARG A 186 32.58 -8.08 18.12
CA ARG A 186 33.86 -7.98 17.39
C ARG A 186 35.05 -8.05 18.35
N ARG A 187 35.02 -7.33 19.47
CA ARG A 187 36.05 -7.38 20.52
C ARG A 187 36.24 -8.81 21.03
N ASP A 188 35.14 -9.51 21.32
CA ASP A 188 35.18 -10.87 21.81
C ASP A 188 35.73 -11.86 20.77
N ARG A 189 35.38 -11.70 19.49
CA ARG A 189 35.96 -12.49 18.39
C ARG A 189 37.46 -12.27 18.26
N VAL A 190 37.92 -11.01 18.31
CA VAL A 190 39.35 -10.66 18.26
C VAL A 190 40.08 -11.28 19.45
N ARG A 191 39.51 -11.19 20.66
CA ARG A 191 40.06 -11.84 21.86
C ARG A 191 40.13 -13.35 21.70
N LEU A 192 39.08 -14.01 21.21
CA LEU A 192 39.09 -15.46 20.99
C LEU A 192 40.10 -15.90 19.93
N ALA A 193 40.21 -15.18 18.81
CA ALA A 193 41.19 -15.45 17.77
C ALA A 193 42.62 -15.30 18.28
N SER A 194 42.89 -14.28 19.12
CA SER A 194 44.19 -14.12 19.77
C SER A 194 44.54 -15.29 20.71
N LEU A 195 43.56 -15.82 21.47
CA LEU A 195 43.76 -16.99 22.33
C LEU A 195 44.05 -18.25 21.51
N ARG A 196 43.47 -18.36 20.31
CA ARG A 196 43.66 -19.48 19.37
C ARG A 196 44.87 -19.33 18.46
N HIS A 197 45.64 -18.25 18.58
CA HIS A 197 46.78 -17.94 17.71
C HIS A 197 46.41 -17.90 16.21
N GLU A 198 45.17 -17.53 15.91
CA GLU A 198 44.67 -17.36 14.55
C GLU A 198 45.10 -15.98 13.99
N PRO A 199 45.32 -15.85 12.66
CA PRO A 199 45.59 -14.56 12.04
C PRO A 199 44.48 -13.55 12.33
N LEU A 200 44.82 -12.42 12.94
CA LEU A 200 43.87 -11.36 13.27
C LEU A 200 43.56 -10.53 12.01
N PRO A 201 42.29 -10.34 11.64
CA PRO A 201 41.94 -9.30 10.67
C PRO A 201 42.27 -7.92 11.26
N ALA A 202 42.65 -6.96 10.42
CA ALA A 202 42.83 -5.57 10.85
C ALA A 202 41.50 -5.03 11.40
N ALA A 203 41.43 -4.83 12.72
CA ALA A 203 40.24 -4.29 13.36
C ALA A 203 40.16 -2.78 13.12
N PRO A 204 39.03 -2.24 12.63
CA PRO A 204 38.83 -0.79 12.60
C PRO A 204 38.83 -0.23 14.02
N ALA A 205 39.15 1.06 14.15
CA ALA A 205 39.18 1.75 15.45
C ALA A 205 37.83 1.64 16.18
N GLU A 206 37.90 1.49 17.51
CA GLU A 206 36.72 1.54 18.38
C GLU A 206 36.01 2.89 18.25
N ARG A 207 34.68 2.85 18.22
CA ARG A 207 33.84 4.03 18.08
C ARG A 207 33.15 4.37 19.40
N THR A 208 32.96 5.67 19.62
CA THR A 208 32.27 6.18 20.80
C THR A 208 30.75 6.13 20.62
N VAL A 209 30.00 6.19 21.72
CA VAL A 209 28.53 6.26 21.71
C VAL A 209 28.04 7.44 20.87
N ALA A 210 28.71 8.59 20.93
CA ALA A 210 28.36 9.76 20.11
C ALA A 210 28.54 9.49 18.60
N GLN A 211 29.57 8.76 18.20
CA GLN A 211 29.76 8.35 16.80
C GLN A 211 28.71 7.32 16.35
N PHE A 212 28.25 6.45 17.26
CA PHE A 212 27.13 5.54 16.96
C PHE A 212 25.79 6.28 16.89
N GLU A 213 25.56 7.29 17.74
CA GLU A 213 24.35 8.14 17.69
C GLU A 213 24.19 8.80 16.33
N VAL A 214 25.27 9.40 15.79
CA VAL A 214 25.24 10.07 14.49
C VAL A 214 24.86 9.10 13.38
N GLU A 215 25.45 7.90 13.37
CA GLU A 215 25.10 6.88 12.38
C GLU A 215 23.67 6.35 12.58
N ALA A 216 23.28 6.03 13.81
CA ALA A 216 21.95 5.57 14.14
C ALA A 216 20.87 6.56 13.70
N ARG A 217 21.07 7.85 14.01
CA ARG A 217 20.17 8.93 13.61
C ARG A 217 20.13 9.11 12.10
N GLN A 218 21.25 8.93 11.41
CA GLN A 218 21.27 8.89 9.94
C GLN A 218 20.43 7.74 9.39
N ARG A 219 20.55 6.52 9.95
CA ARG A 219 19.75 5.35 9.53
C ARG A 219 18.26 5.60 9.75
N VAL A 220 17.87 6.15 10.91
CA VAL A 220 16.48 6.54 11.21
C VAL A 220 15.99 7.60 10.24
N ARG A 221 16.81 8.61 9.92
CA ARG A 221 16.49 9.65 8.94
C ARG A 221 16.25 9.09 7.55
N THR A 222 17.11 8.20 7.08
CA THR A 222 16.92 7.52 5.79
C THR A 222 15.63 6.72 5.80
N TYR A 223 15.36 5.94 6.85
CA TYR A 223 14.12 5.17 6.98
C TYR A 223 12.88 6.07 6.81
N TYR A 224 12.77 7.15 7.60
CA TYR A 224 11.60 8.05 7.51
C TYR A 224 11.51 8.78 6.18
N LYS A 225 12.64 9.17 5.56
CA LYS A 225 12.65 9.77 4.22
C LYS A 225 11.97 8.84 3.20
N GLU A 226 12.34 7.56 3.20
CA GLU A 226 11.73 6.57 2.29
C GLU A 226 10.25 6.33 2.63
N GLN A 227 9.89 6.25 3.92
CA GLN A 227 8.49 6.08 4.33
C GLN A 227 7.62 7.27 3.88
N PHE A 228 8.11 8.50 4.01
CA PHE A 228 7.35 9.68 3.56
C PHE A 228 7.30 9.80 2.03
N ALA A 229 8.30 9.30 1.30
CA ALA A 229 8.28 9.27 -0.16
C ALA A 229 7.21 8.31 -0.71
N ASN A 230 6.94 7.21 0.00
CA ASN A 230 5.98 6.19 -0.41
C ASN A 230 4.53 6.53 0.03
N GLN A 231 3.94 7.57 -0.57
CA GLN A 231 2.52 7.91 -0.34
C GLN A 231 1.61 7.17 -1.32
N PRO A 232 0.47 6.64 -0.85
CA PRO A 232 -0.51 6.00 -1.73
C PRO A 232 -1.14 7.02 -2.69
N ASP A 233 -1.44 6.58 -3.91
CA ASP A 233 -2.21 7.38 -4.86
C ASP A 233 -3.72 7.31 -4.57
N ALA A 234 -4.51 8.05 -5.35
CA ALA A 234 -5.97 8.12 -5.16
C ALA A 234 -6.67 6.76 -5.35
N ASP A 235 -6.19 5.93 -6.28
CA ASP A 235 -6.77 4.60 -6.55
C ASP A 235 -6.46 3.66 -5.38
N GLU A 236 -5.27 3.73 -4.81
CA GLU A 236 -4.88 2.95 -3.64
C GLU A 236 -5.67 3.39 -2.39
N LEU A 237 -5.82 4.69 -2.15
CA LEU A 237 -6.62 5.23 -1.05
C LEU A 237 -8.08 4.77 -1.14
N LEU A 238 -8.66 4.83 -2.34
CA LEU A 238 -10.00 4.32 -2.57
C LEU A 238 -10.09 2.82 -2.32
N ALA A 239 -9.13 2.05 -2.81
CA ALA A 239 -9.11 0.61 -2.59
C ALA A 239 -8.99 0.27 -1.09
N ARG A 240 -8.18 1.01 -0.33
CA ARG A 240 -8.09 0.89 1.13
C ARG A 240 -9.43 1.17 1.79
N TYR A 241 -10.12 2.24 1.39
CA TYR A 241 -11.45 2.59 1.92
C TYR A 241 -12.52 1.55 1.59
N ALA A 242 -12.56 1.08 0.34
CA ALA A 242 -13.44 -0.02 -0.07
C ALA A 242 -13.21 -1.28 0.79
N ASN A 243 -11.96 -1.56 1.18
CA ASN A 243 -11.65 -2.66 2.09
C ASN A 243 -12.05 -2.40 3.54
N VAL A 244 -12.13 -1.14 4.01
CA VAL A 244 -12.74 -0.85 5.32
C VAL A 244 -14.19 -1.31 5.31
N ILE A 245 -14.95 -0.94 4.27
CA ILE A 245 -16.36 -1.32 4.12
C ILE A 245 -16.47 -2.85 4.03
N ALA A 246 -15.69 -3.48 3.14
CA ALA A 246 -15.67 -4.92 2.96
C ALA A 246 -15.37 -5.67 4.27
N ASN A 247 -14.31 -5.29 4.98
CA ASN A 247 -13.90 -5.95 6.22
C ASN A 247 -14.82 -5.66 7.42
N THR A 248 -15.77 -4.71 7.30
CA THR A 248 -16.82 -4.48 8.31
C THR A 248 -17.91 -5.56 8.25
N TYR A 249 -18.06 -6.25 7.11
CA TYR A 249 -18.93 -7.43 7.01
C TYR A 249 -18.30 -8.60 7.77
N ASP A 250 -17.04 -8.92 7.47
CA ASP A 250 -16.25 -9.97 8.11
C ASP A 250 -14.75 -9.87 7.71
N PRO A 251 -13.81 -10.54 8.39
CA PRO A 251 -12.37 -10.39 8.14
C PRO A 251 -11.84 -11.07 6.86
N HIS A 252 -12.68 -11.78 6.10
CA HIS A 252 -12.33 -12.51 4.87
C HIS A 252 -13.02 -11.96 3.61
N THR A 253 -13.78 -10.87 3.74
CA THR A 253 -14.37 -10.16 2.60
C THR A 253 -13.48 -8.99 2.21
N ASP A 254 -12.89 -9.06 1.01
CA ASP A 254 -11.95 -8.07 0.49
C ASP A 254 -12.34 -7.55 -0.89
N TYR A 255 -12.04 -6.28 -1.13
CA TYR A 255 -11.98 -5.69 -2.46
C TYR A 255 -10.56 -5.81 -3.04
N LEU A 256 -10.44 -6.51 -4.17
CA LEU A 256 -9.19 -6.66 -4.91
C LEU A 256 -9.11 -5.62 -6.04
N ALA A 257 -8.29 -4.58 -5.82
CA ALA A 257 -7.89 -3.68 -6.90
C ALA A 257 -7.16 -4.45 -8.02
N PRO A 258 -7.15 -3.97 -9.29
CA PRO A 258 -6.69 -4.75 -10.45
C PRO A 258 -5.33 -5.47 -10.24
N GLN A 259 -4.32 -4.75 -9.75
CA GLN A 259 -3.02 -5.35 -9.48
C GLN A 259 -3.08 -6.45 -8.40
N ARG A 260 -3.75 -6.19 -7.27
CA ARG A 260 -3.93 -7.19 -6.20
C ARG A 260 -4.72 -8.40 -6.69
N LYS A 261 -5.68 -8.21 -7.58
CA LYS A 261 -6.43 -9.31 -8.21
C LYS A 261 -5.52 -10.18 -9.08
N GLU A 262 -4.66 -9.57 -9.87
CA GLU A 262 -3.67 -10.30 -10.68
C GLU A 262 -2.69 -11.08 -9.80
N ASP A 263 -2.18 -10.46 -8.74
CA ASP A 263 -1.24 -11.11 -7.82
C ASP A 263 -1.92 -12.25 -7.03
N PHE A 264 -3.18 -12.07 -6.62
CA PHE A 264 -4.00 -13.13 -6.02
C PHE A 264 -4.21 -14.30 -6.99
N ASP A 265 -4.59 -14.02 -8.25
CA ASP A 265 -4.73 -15.05 -9.28
C ASP A 265 -3.41 -15.79 -9.52
N PHE A 266 -2.29 -15.08 -9.50
CA PHE A 266 -0.96 -15.69 -9.65
C PHE A 266 -0.62 -16.61 -8.47
N GLN A 267 -0.90 -16.19 -7.24
CA GLN A 267 -0.71 -17.02 -6.05
C GLN A 267 -1.59 -18.27 -6.05
N LEU A 268 -2.82 -18.15 -6.55
CA LEU A 268 -3.80 -19.23 -6.58
C LEU A 268 -3.56 -20.23 -7.73
N THR A 269 -3.10 -19.76 -8.88
CA THR A 269 -2.90 -20.60 -10.08
C THR A 269 -1.44 -21.04 -10.25
N GLY A 270 -0.48 -20.34 -9.64
CA GLY A 270 0.95 -20.48 -9.90
C GLY A 270 1.38 -19.95 -11.28
N ARG A 271 0.51 -19.24 -12.00
CA ARG A 271 0.72 -18.87 -13.41
C ARG A 271 0.30 -17.43 -13.69
N MET A 272 1.11 -16.72 -14.46
CA MET A 272 0.76 -15.38 -14.94
C MET A 272 1.27 -15.18 -16.36
N ASP A 273 0.57 -14.38 -17.15
CA ASP A 273 1.04 -13.98 -18.48
C ASP A 273 1.97 -12.77 -18.37
N GLY A 274 3.16 -12.86 -18.95
CA GLY A 274 4.09 -11.74 -18.95
C GLY A 274 5.46 -12.10 -19.50
N ILE A 275 6.47 -11.32 -19.07
CA ILE A 275 7.85 -11.54 -19.49
C ILE A 275 8.67 -12.34 -18.47
N GLY A 276 8.23 -12.36 -17.20
CA GLY A 276 8.91 -13.05 -16.09
C GLY A 276 10.16 -12.33 -15.59
N ALA A 277 10.05 -11.02 -15.35
CA ALA A 277 11.08 -10.21 -14.71
C ALA A 277 10.53 -9.57 -13.43
N GLN A 278 11.36 -9.52 -12.40
CA GLN A 278 11.10 -8.79 -11.16
C GLN A 278 11.65 -7.38 -11.31
N LEU A 279 10.83 -6.39 -10.96
CA LEU A 279 11.14 -4.97 -11.15
C LEU A 279 11.31 -4.30 -9.79
N HIS A 280 12.31 -3.43 -9.68
CA HIS A 280 12.47 -2.55 -8.53
C HIS A 280 12.59 -1.10 -9.01
N GLU A 281 12.02 -0.18 -8.26
CA GLU A 281 12.15 1.24 -8.50
C GLU A 281 13.33 1.79 -7.68
N ARG A 282 14.19 2.59 -8.32
CA ARG A 282 15.25 3.34 -7.64
C ARG A 282 15.50 4.65 -8.37
N ASP A 283 15.53 5.76 -7.63
CA ASP A 283 15.80 7.11 -8.16
C ASP A 283 14.90 7.50 -9.35
N GLY A 284 13.62 7.07 -9.32
CA GLY A 284 12.65 7.33 -10.40
C GLY A 284 12.86 6.51 -11.67
N LEU A 285 13.74 5.52 -11.66
CA LEU A 285 13.94 4.56 -12.75
C LEU A 285 13.53 3.16 -12.33
N ILE A 286 13.04 2.38 -13.29
CA ILE A 286 12.64 0.98 -13.08
C ILE A 286 13.77 0.07 -13.53
N TYR A 287 14.28 -0.74 -12.62
CA TYR A 287 15.40 -1.65 -12.86
C TYR A 287 14.94 -3.11 -12.79
N ILE A 288 15.58 -3.98 -13.58
CA ILE A 288 15.42 -5.43 -13.46
C ILE A 288 16.16 -5.91 -12.21
N GLU A 289 15.43 -6.36 -11.20
CA GLU A 289 16.02 -6.95 -9.99
C GLU A 289 16.45 -8.41 -10.21
N ASP A 290 15.58 -9.19 -10.85
CA ASP A 290 15.82 -10.59 -11.16
C ASP A 290 14.98 -11.07 -12.36
N ILE A 291 15.36 -12.20 -12.95
CA ILE A 291 14.65 -12.82 -14.07
C ILE A 291 14.25 -14.23 -13.67
N VAL A 292 12.95 -14.51 -13.76
CA VAL A 292 12.39 -15.82 -13.38
C VAL A 292 12.93 -16.89 -14.34
N PRO A 293 13.59 -17.95 -13.84
CA PRO A 293 14.05 -19.05 -14.68
C PRO A 293 12.92 -19.66 -15.52
N GLY A 294 13.23 -20.03 -16.77
CA GLY A 294 12.25 -20.62 -17.69
C GLY A 294 11.24 -19.65 -18.31
N SER A 295 11.19 -18.38 -17.88
CA SER A 295 10.33 -17.34 -18.43
C SER A 295 10.70 -16.88 -19.85
N ALA A 296 9.85 -16.05 -20.47
CA ALA A 296 10.12 -15.47 -21.78
C ALA A 296 11.42 -14.66 -21.80
N SER A 297 11.64 -13.76 -20.83
CA SER A 297 12.88 -12.99 -20.69
C SER A 297 14.10 -13.89 -20.47
N TYR A 298 13.96 -14.95 -19.69
CA TYR A 298 15.05 -15.90 -19.44
C TYR A 298 15.48 -16.63 -20.72
N ARG A 299 14.52 -17.17 -21.49
CA ARG A 299 14.79 -17.91 -22.73
C ARG A 299 15.32 -17.02 -23.85
N GLN A 300 14.85 -15.78 -23.92
CA GLN A 300 15.31 -14.80 -24.89
C GLN A 300 16.73 -14.31 -24.55
N GLY A 301 17.02 -14.12 -23.26
CA GLY A 301 18.38 -13.99 -22.75
C GLY A 301 19.09 -12.66 -23.03
N GLU A 302 18.46 -11.66 -23.62
CA GLU A 302 19.05 -10.33 -23.82
C GLU A 302 18.77 -9.35 -22.70
N LEU A 303 17.61 -9.46 -22.06
CA LEU A 303 17.27 -8.69 -20.85
C LEU A 303 18.12 -9.22 -19.70
N LYS A 304 18.75 -8.33 -18.92
CA LYS A 304 19.65 -8.70 -17.83
C LYS A 304 19.29 -7.99 -16.53
N LYS A 305 19.66 -8.63 -15.42
CA LYS A 305 19.64 -8.01 -14.09
C LYS A 305 20.45 -6.71 -14.10
N GLY A 306 19.88 -5.66 -13.53
CA GLY A 306 20.49 -4.33 -13.47
C GLY A 306 20.17 -3.42 -14.67
N ASP A 307 19.52 -3.92 -15.73
CA ASP A 307 19.04 -3.07 -16.82
C ASP A 307 17.96 -2.11 -16.32
N ALA A 308 18.01 -0.85 -16.73
CA ALA A 308 16.99 0.16 -16.43
C ALA A 308 16.01 0.30 -17.61
N ILE A 309 14.71 0.12 -17.39
CA ILE A 309 13.68 0.29 -18.42
C ILE A 309 13.33 1.78 -18.51
N LEU A 310 13.56 2.37 -19.68
CA LEU A 310 13.23 3.77 -19.97
C LEU A 310 11.87 3.91 -20.65
N ARG A 311 11.56 3.02 -21.62
CA ARG A 311 10.33 3.08 -22.42
C ARG A 311 9.75 1.70 -22.67
N VAL A 312 8.44 1.64 -22.83
CA VAL A 312 7.69 0.41 -23.10
C VAL A 312 6.75 0.63 -24.30
N ALA A 313 6.85 -0.22 -25.32
CA ALA A 313 5.96 -0.23 -26.48
C ALA A 313 5.15 -1.54 -26.55
N GLN A 314 3.88 -1.44 -26.94
CA GLN A 314 3.01 -2.59 -27.21
C GLN A 314 3.13 -2.99 -28.68
N GLY A 315 3.83 -4.09 -28.98
CA GLY A 315 4.14 -4.49 -30.35
C GLY A 315 4.84 -3.38 -31.14
N ALA A 316 4.22 -2.94 -32.24
CA ALA A 316 4.73 -1.88 -33.11
C ALA A 316 4.24 -0.46 -32.73
N ALA A 317 3.50 -0.30 -31.64
CA ALA A 317 3.03 1.01 -31.18
C ALA A 317 4.20 1.91 -30.71
N GLU A 318 3.95 3.21 -30.68
CA GLU A 318 4.90 4.21 -30.18
C GLU A 318 5.32 3.90 -28.72
N PRO A 319 6.63 3.91 -28.40
CA PRO A 319 7.11 3.66 -27.05
C PRO A 319 6.68 4.76 -26.06
N VAL A 320 6.08 4.35 -24.95
CA VAL A 320 5.72 5.22 -23.85
C VAL A 320 6.89 5.33 -22.88
N SER A 321 7.33 6.54 -22.54
CA SER A 321 8.32 6.74 -21.48
C SER A 321 7.71 6.45 -20.12
N ILE A 322 8.43 5.66 -19.33
CA ILE A 322 8.05 5.28 -17.97
C ILE A 322 9.02 5.85 -16.93
N GLU A 323 9.87 6.79 -17.32
CA GLU A 323 10.73 7.52 -16.39
C GLU A 323 9.87 8.28 -15.37
N GLY A 324 10.20 8.15 -14.09
CA GLY A 324 9.42 8.71 -12.97
C GLY A 324 8.14 7.97 -12.64
N TRP A 325 7.86 6.82 -13.29
CA TRP A 325 6.73 5.98 -12.91
C TRP A 325 7.07 5.10 -11.71
N HIS A 326 6.05 4.77 -10.92
CA HIS A 326 6.16 3.72 -9.93
C HIS A 326 6.23 2.33 -10.58
N ALA A 327 6.94 1.40 -9.94
CA ALA A 327 7.09 0.02 -10.43
C ALA A 327 5.74 -0.62 -10.78
N ASN A 328 4.73 -0.46 -9.92
CA ASN A 328 3.38 -0.99 -10.12
C ASN A 328 2.73 -0.53 -11.44
N LYS A 329 2.88 0.75 -11.78
CA LYS A 329 2.34 1.31 -13.03
C LYS A 329 3.14 0.85 -14.26
N ALA A 330 4.45 0.69 -14.12
CA ALA A 330 5.27 0.11 -15.19
C ALA A 330 4.90 -1.35 -15.46
N VAL A 331 4.64 -2.12 -14.41
CA VAL A 331 4.20 -3.52 -14.49
C VAL A 331 2.93 -3.66 -15.35
N THR A 332 1.95 -2.76 -15.24
CA THR A 332 0.70 -2.85 -16.04
C THR A 332 0.94 -2.71 -17.55
N LEU A 333 1.98 -1.98 -17.98
CA LEU A 333 2.37 -1.92 -19.38
C LEU A 333 3.18 -3.14 -19.82
N ILE A 334 4.06 -3.62 -18.94
CA ILE A 334 4.98 -4.72 -19.28
C ILE A 334 4.24 -6.06 -19.31
N ARG A 335 3.26 -6.26 -18.42
CA ARG A 335 2.32 -7.40 -18.46
C ARG A 335 1.44 -7.32 -19.70
N GLY A 336 0.85 -8.46 -20.05
CA GLY A 336 -0.03 -8.58 -21.21
C GLY A 336 -0.25 -10.04 -21.59
N LYS A 337 -1.27 -10.29 -22.40
CA LYS A 337 -1.67 -11.65 -22.79
C LYS A 337 -0.51 -12.42 -23.43
N LYS A 338 -0.44 -13.72 -23.16
CA LYS A 338 0.46 -14.64 -23.86
C LYS A 338 0.42 -14.45 -25.37
N GLY A 339 1.59 -14.50 -26.01
CA GLY A 339 1.76 -14.39 -27.46
C GLY A 339 1.80 -12.95 -27.98
N THR A 340 1.52 -11.95 -27.15
CA THR A 340 1.69 -10.54 -27.53
C THR A 340 3.14 -10.10 -27.36
N GLU A 341 3.62 -9.22 -28.23
CA GLU A 341 4.97 -8.65 -28.15
C GLU A 341 4.99 -7.37 -27.31
N VAL A 342 6.00 -7.23 -26.46
CA VAL A 342 6.37 -5.98 -25.79
C VAL A 342 7.79 -5.60 -26.17
N ARG A 343 8.03 -4.32 -26.40
CA ARG A 343 9.38 -3.79 -26.67
C ARG A 343 9.83 -2.92 -25.52
N LEU A 344 10.93 -3.30 -24.89
CA LEU A 344 11.53 -2.56 -23.79
C LEU A 344 12.74 -1.78 -24.30
N THR A 345 12.72 -0.45 -24.17
CA THR A 345 13.92 0.37 -24.35
C THR A 345 14.66 0.39 -23.01
N VAL A 346 15.79 -0.29 -22.94
CA VAL A 346 16.56 -0.44 -21.71
C VAL A 346 17.91 0.27 -21.80
N LYS A 347 18.35 0.86 -20.69
CA LYS A 347 19.69 1.37 -20.48
C LYS A 347 20.49 0.35 -19.67
N ARG A 348 21.62 -0.07 -20.21
CA ARG A 348 22.53 -1.02 -19.57
C ARG A 348 23.45 -0.32 -18.57
N ALA A 349 24.11 -1.12 -17.72
CA ALA A 349 25.10 -0.62 -16.76
C ALA A 349 26.29 0.11 -17.44
N ASP A 350 26.60 -0.23 -18.69
CA ASP A 350 27.62 0.43 -19.51
C ASP A 350 27.16 1.78 -20.11
N GLY A 351 25.91 2.18 -19.88
CA GLY A 351 25.31 3.41 -20.39
C GLY A 351 24.69 3.29 -21.79
N SER A 352 24.89 2.18 -22.50
CA SER A 352 24.26 1.95 -23.80
C SER A 352 22.75 1.75 -23.68
N THR A 353 22.03 2.12 -24.74
CA THR A 353 20.57 1.89 -24.84
C THR A 353 20.29 0.82 -25.88
N LYS A 354 19.39 -0.12 -25.57
CA LYS A 354 18.97 -1.19 -26.48
C LYS A 354 17.44 -1.34 -26.45
N VAL A 355 16.85 -1.63 -27.61
CA VAL A 355 15.45 -2.05 -27.70
C VAL A 355 15.40 -3.56 -27.73
N ILE A 356 14.66 -4.15 -26.79
CA ILE A 356 14.56 -5.59 -26.60
C ILE A 356 13.10 -6.00 -26.84
N PRO A 357 12.78 -6.68 -27.97
CA PRO A 357 11.47 -7.28 -28.19
C PRO A 357 11.36 -8.58 -27.40
N ILE A 358 10.26 -8.75 -26.67
CA ILE A 358 9.95 -9.94 -25.88
C ILE A 358 8.52 -10.36 -26.19
N VAL A 359 8.34 -11.59 -26.65
CA VAL A 359 7.00 -12.19 -26.80
C VAL A 359 6.60 -12.75 -25.43
N ARG A 360 5.50 -12.25 -24.89
CA ARG A 360 4.99 -12.66 -23.58
C ARG A 360 4.59 -14.14 -23.59
N ASP A 361 4.88 -14.82 -22.51
CA ASP A 361 4.46 -16.21 -22.30
C ASP A 361 4.04 -16.42 -20.85
N VAL A 362 3.59 -17.63 -20.54
CA VAL A 362 3.26 -18.01 -19.17
C VAL A 362 4.53 -18.06 -18.34
N VAL A 363 4.53 -17.30 -17.25
CA VAL A 363 5.49 -17.38 -16.17
C VAL A 363 4.93 -18.33 -15.12
N LEU A 364 5.74 -19.31 -14.72
CA LEU A 364 5.36 -20.32 -13.73
C LEU A 364 6.06 -20.02 -12.41
N ASN A 365 5.33 -20.17 -11.31
CA ASN A 365 5.91 -20.23 -9.97
C ASN A 365 6.09 -21.69 -9.56
N GLU A 366 7.24 -22.27 -9.90
CA GLU A 366 7.51 -23.70 -9.64
C GLU A 366 7.39 -24.07 -8.16
N ALA A 367 7.65 -23.13 -7.25
CA ALA A 367 7.56 -23.33 -5.81
C ALA A 367 6.12 -23.58 -5.31
N THR A 368 5.09 -23.27 -6.11
CA THR A 368 3.68 -23.49 -5.76
C THR A 368 3.18 -24.89 -6.09
N TYR A 369 3.87 -25.61 -6.98
CA TYR A 369 3.47 -26.96 -7.39
C TYR A 369 3.85 -28.01 -6.35
N ALA A 370 3.19 -29.17 -6.46
CA ALA A 370 3.46 -30.31 -5.60
C ALA A 370 4.90 -30.80 -5.85
N GLN A 371 5.64 -31.04 -4.78
CA GLN A 371 7.01 -31.57 -4.86
C GLN A 371 7.04 -32.94 -4.20
N SER A 372 7.73 -33.90 -4.81
CA SER A 372 7.92 -35.24 -4.25
C SER A 372 9.39 -35.54 -4.02
N ALA A 373 9.72 -36.19 -2.92
CA ALA A 373 11.03 -36.76 -2.65
C ALA A 373 10.90 -38.19 -2.14
N VAL A 374 11.86 -39.04 -2.47
CA VAL A 374 11.99 -40.37 -1.87
C VAL A 374 13.11 -40.31 -0.84
N ILE A 375 12.76 -40.51 0.42
CA ILE A 375 13.70 -40.57 1.52
C ILE A 375 14.06 -42.04 1.74
N ASN A 376 15.34 -42.38 1.57
CA ASN A 376 15.85 -43.71 1.86
C ASN A 376 16.32 -43.73 3.32
N ASP A 377 15.63 -44.49 4.15
CA ASP A 377 16.01 -44.68 5.55
C ASP A 377 17.24 -45.61 5.67
N PRO A 378 18.13 -45.43 6.66
CA PRO A 378 19.26 -46.34 6.89
C PRO A 378 18.88 -47.82 7.09
N SER A 379 17.64 -48.12 7.50
CA SER A 379 17.11 -49.49 7.59
C SER A 379 16.70 -50.11 6.24
N GLY A 380 16.77 -49.35 5.14
CA GLY A 380 16.35 -49.77 3.80
C GLY A 380 14.89 -49.48 3.45
N LEU A 381 14.11 -48.88 4.37
CA LEU A 381 12.74 -48.43 4.11
C LEU A 381 12.73 -47.21 3.16
N LYS A 382 11.87 -47.22 2.14
CA LYS A 382 11.64 -46.08 1.24
C LYS A 382 10.40 -45.31 1.68
N ILE A 383 10.58 -44.04 2.02
CA ILE A 383 9.50 -43.14 2.43
C ILE A 383 9.24 -42.13 1.31
N GLY A 384 8.01 -42.10 0.79
CA GLY A 384 7.57 -41.05 -0.13
C GLY A 384 7.16 -39.80 0.65
N TYR A 385 7.85 -38.69 0.43
CA TYR A 385 7.49 -37.38 0.97
C TYR A 385 6.84 -36.55 -0.13
N LEU A 386 5.59 -36.13 0.09
CA LEU A 386 4.87 -35.21 -0.78
C LEU A 386 4.70 -33.88 -0.05
N ARG A 387 5.26 -32.81 -0.62
CA ARG A 387 5.02 -31.44 -0.18
C ARG A 387 3.94 -30.84 -1.07
N LEU A 388 2.83 -30.44 -0.44
CA LEU A 388 1.74 -29.70 -1.07
C LEU A 388 1.71 -28.29 -0.47
N PRO A 389 2.41 -27.30 -1.06
CA PRO A 389 2.51 -25.97 -0.48
C PRO A 389 1.17 -25.22 -0.47
N VAL A 390 0.39 -25.35 -1.55
CA VAL A 390 -0.88 -24.65 -1.77
C VAL A 390 -1.83 -25.56 -2.56
N PHE A 391 -3.13 -25.46 -2.29
CA PHE A 391 -4.17 -26.01 -3.16
C PHE A 391 -4.44 -25.03 -4.30
N TYR A 392 -3.77 -25.24 -5.42
CA TYR A 392 -3.94 -24.40 -6.60
C TYR A 392 -5.16 -24.82 -7.43
N ALA A 393 -5.82 -23.85 -8.04
CA ALA A 393 -6.94 -24.09 -8.94
C ALA A 393 -6.88 -23.11 -10.11
N ASP A 394 -6.83 -23.64 -11.33
CA ASP A 394 -6.99 -22.85 -12.55
C ASP A 394 -8.47 -22.83 -12.93
N PHE A 395 -9.17 -21.77 -12.54
CA PHE A 395 -10.59 -21.59 -12.85
C PHE A 395 -10.86 -21.17 -14.30
N LYS A 396 -9.82 -20.90 -15.10
CA LYS A 396 -9.96 -20.57 -16.52
C LYS A 396 -9.76 -21.78 -17.44
N ASP A 397 -9.21 -22.88 -16.91
CA ASP A 397 -9.07 -24.15 -17.61
C ASP A 397 -10.16 -25.11 -17.12
N GLU A 398 -11.20 -25.33 -17.93
CA GLU A 398 -12.32 -26.25 -17.63
C GLU A 398 -11.85 -27.69 -17.33
N GLY A 399 -10.62 -28.07 -17.72
CA GLY A 399 -9.99 -29.35 -17.39
C GLY A 399 -8.90 -29.29 -16.30
N GLY A 400 -8.49 -28.10 -15.87
CA GLY A 400 -7.34 -27.87 -15.00
C GLY A 400 -7.57 -28.24 -13.53
N ALA A 401 -8.82 -28.15 -13.06
CA ALA A 401 -9.22 -28.48 -11.68
C ALA A 401 -9.02 -29.96 -11.28
N ARG A 402 -8.60 -30.84 -12.21
CA ARG A 402 -8.54 -32.29 -12.01
C ARG A 402 -7.14 -32.91 -12.07
N ARG A 403 -6.06 -32.13 -12.22
CA ARG A 403 -4.71 -32.70 -12.36
C ARG A 403 -3.68 -32.00 -11.48
N LEU A 404 -3.10 -32.76 -10.55
CA LEU A 404 -1.84 -32.40 -9.92
C LEU A 404 -0.76 -32.41 -11.01
N ARG A 405 -0.16 -31.24 -11.30
CA ARG A 405 1.11 -31.18 -12.03
C ARG A 405 2.21 -31.49 -11.02
N THR A 406 2.82 -32.65 -11.21
CA THR A 406 4.01 -33.13 -10.49
C THR A 406 5.27 -32.71 -11.20
#